data_AF-A0A8H3X7P0-F1
#
_entry.id   AF-A0A8H3X7P0-F1
#
_cell.length_a   1.000
_cell.length_b   1.000
_cell.length_c   1.000
_cell.angle_alpha   90.00
_cell.angle_beta   90.00
_cell.angle_gamma   90.00
#
_symmetry.space_group_name_H-M   'P 1'
#
loop_
_entity.id
_entity.type
_entity.pdbx_description
1 polymer ?
#
loop_
_entity_poly.entity_id
_entity_poly.type
_entity_poly.pdbx_seq_one_letter_code
_entity_poly.pdbx_strand_id
1 'polypeptide(L)'
;MHQVKYQQMYNQAIEKYRKMQGVLMITNKANKDQVHAMLKTKLMTDYFKQTDVTKKDPYEIIQDLFYRIGFIAIKTQLKFEQVHMIVHELKEEKLLPLPENPDMIAEDI
;
A
#
# COMPACT_ATOMS: atom_id res chain seq x y z
N MET A 1 12.50 -5.05 14.30
CA MET A 1 13.11 -5.59 13.06
C MET A 1 12.91 -4.70 11.82
N HIS A 2 11.71 -4.17 11.54
CA HIS A 2 11.43 -3.41 10.31
C HIS A 2 12.23 -2.10 10.17
N GLN A 3 12.42 -1.35 11.26
CA GLN A 3 13.17 -0.09 11.26
C GLN A 3 14.67 -0.26 10.93
N VAL A 4 15.31 -1.30 11.48
CA VAL A 4 16.73 -1.59 11.21
C VAL A 4 16.94 -1.93 9.74
N LYS A 5 16.08 -2.79 9.18
CA LYS A 5 16.13 -3.18 7.76
C LYS A 5 15.89 -1.97 6.84
N TYR A 6 14.95 -1.10 7.21
CA TYR A 6 14.70 0.15 6.49
C TYR A 6 15.94 1.07 6.51
N GLN A 7 16.56 1.25 7.68
CA GLN A 7 17.75 2.07 7.83
C GLN A 7 18.92 1.57 6.97
N GLN A 8 19.11 0.24 6.90
CA GLN A 8 20.12 -0.36 6.03
C GLN A 8 19.84 -0.06 4.54
N MET A 9 18.59 -0.23 4.08
CA MET A 9 18.22 0.11 2.71
C MET A 9 18.38 1.60 2.41
N TYR A 10 18.08 2.45 3.39
CA TYR A 10 18.26 3.89 3.27
C TYR A 10 19.73 4.29 3.14
N ASN A 11 20.61 3.71 3.98
CA ASN A 11 22.05 3.95 3.88
C ASN A 11 22.60 3.52 2.50
N GLN A 12 22.15 2.36 1.99
CA GLN A 12 22.51 1.90 0.64
C GLN A 12 21.99 2.82 -0.47
N ALA A 13 20.75 3.33 -0.33
CA ALA A 13 20.17 4.26 -1.29
C ALA A 13 20.94 5.60 -1.33
N ILE A 14 21.34 6.10 -0.16
CA ILE A 14 22.19 7.29 -0.03
C ILE A 14 23.55 7.05 -0.72
N GLU A 15 24.21 5.92 -0.46
CA GLU A 15 25.48 5.60 -1.12
C GLU A 15 25.37 5.53 -2.64
N LYS A 16 24.30 4.89 -3.16
CA LYS A 16 24.03 4.86 -4.61
C LYS A 16 23.83 6.26 -5.18
N TYR A 17 23.05 7.09 -4.50
CA TYR A 17 22.84 8.48 -4.92
C TYR A 17 24.15 9.29 -4.91
N ARG A 18 25.06 9.06 -3.95
CA ARG A 18 26.37 9.74 -3.87
C ARG A 18 27.22 9.42 -5.10
N LYS A 19 27.20 8.16 -5.52
CA LYS A 19 27.94 7.69 -6.69
C LYS A 19 27.40 8.29 -7.99
N MET A 20 26.09 8.52 -8.08
CA MET A 20 25.45 9.09 -9.28
C MET A 20 25.61 10.61 -9.41
N GLN A 21 25.49 11.35 -8.31
CA GLN A 21 25.44 12.82 -8.31
C GLN A 21 26.77 13.50 -7.92
N GLY A 22 27.80 12.71 -7.63
CA GLY A 22 29.05 13.19 -7.03
C GLY A 22 28.95 13.34 -5.52
N VAL A 23 30.05 13.00 -4.82
CA VAL A 23 30.12 12.87 -3.35
C VAL A 23 29.68 14.13 -2.59
N LEU A 24 29.84 15.31 -3.20
CA LEU A 24 29.66 16.62 -2.56
C LEU A 24 28.20 17.06 -2.39
N MET A 25 27.22 16.46 -3.08
CA MET A 25 25.84 16.97 -3.07
C MET A 25 24.95 16.46 -1.90
N ILE A 26 25.24 15.34 -1.23
CA ILE A 26 24.33 14.78 -0.18
C ILE A 26 24.62 15.29 1.24
N THR A 27 24.93 16.58 1.38
CA THR A 27 25.07 17.21 2.70
C THR A 27 23.81 17.97 3.11
N ASN A 28 23.01 18.46 2.16
CA ASN A 28 21.80 19.21 2.49
C ASN A 28 20.63 18.29 2.89
N LYS A 29 19.73 18.81 3.73
CA LYS A 29 18.53 18.10 4.21
C LYS A 29 17.60 17.73 3.05
N ALA A 30 17.45 18.60 2.07
CA ALA A 30 16.57 18.40 0.91
C ALA A 30 16.89 17.12 0.12
N ASN A 31 18.18 16.85 -0.14
CA ASN A 31 18.60 15.66 -0.87
C ASN A 31 18.38 14.37 -0.07
N LYS A 32 18.54 14.45 1.26
CA LYS A 32 18.20 13.32 2.17
C LYS A 32 16.70 13.05 2.17
N ASP A 33 15.89 14.10 2.27
CA ASP A 33 14.42 14.00 2.23
C ASP A 33 13.94 13.44 0.87
N GLN A 34 14.58 13.84 -0.23
CA GLN A 34 14.30 13.30 -1.57
C GLN A 34 14.63 11.81 -1.66
N VAL A 35 15.82 11.38 -1.24
CA VAL A 35 16.19 9.94 -1.23
C VAL A 35 15.25 9.15 -0.33
N HIS A 36 14.84 9.72 0.80
CA HIS A 36 13.89 9.12 1.72
C HIS A 36 12.52 8.89 1.07
N ALA A 37 11.99 9.90 0.36
CA ALA A 37 10.74 9.82 -0.38
C ALA A 37 10.82 8.78 -1.52
N MET A 38 11.90 8.81 -2.31
CA MET A 38 12.10 7.84 -3.40
C MET A 38 12.17 6.40 -2.90
N LEU A 39 12.87 6.14 -1.79
CA LEU A 39 12.95 4.80 -1.21
C LEU A 39 11.58 4.32 -0.72
N LYS A 40 10.84 5.19 -0.02
CA LYS A 40 9.48 4.91 0.44
C LYS A 40 8.56 4.52 -0.72
N THR A 41 8.55 5.31 -1.79
CA THR A 41 7.76 5.06 -3.00
C THR A 41 8.17 3.76 -3.71
N LYS A 42 9.48 3.46 -3.76
CA LYS A 42 9.97 2.21 -4.35
C LYS A 42 9.47 0.99 -3.58
N LEU A 43 9.63 0.97 -2.26
CA LEU A 43 9.20 -0.15 -1.40
C LEU A 43 7.69 -0.39 -1.51
N MET A 44 6.94 0.70 -1.64
CA MET A 44 5.50 0.67 -1.88
C MET A 44 5.13 0.03 -3.20
N THR A 45 5.79 0.47 -4.27
CA THR A 45 5.57 -0.07 -5.62
C THR A 45 5.92 -1.54 -5.68
N ASP A 46 7.07 -1.93 -5.10
CA ASP A 46 7.54 -3.31 -5.05
C ASP A 46 6.54 -4.19 -4.30
N TYR A 47 5.98 -3.70 -3.19
CA TYR A 47 4.96 -4.44 -2.44
C TYR A 47 3.69 -4.67 -3.26
N PHE A 48 3.12 -3.63 -3.88
CA PHE A 48 1.89 -3.79 -4.65
C PHE A 48 2.08 -4.70 -5.86
N LYS A 49 3.26 -4.66 -6.51
CA LYS A 49 3.61 -5.59 -7.59
C LYS A 49 3.67 -7.05 -7.16
N GLN A 50 4.01 -7.30 -5.89
CA GLN A 50 4.12 -8.66 -5.33
C GLN A 50 2.84 -9.09 -4.60
N THR A 51 1.89 -8.19 -4.38
CA THR A 51 0.67 -8.46 -3.63
C THR A 51 -0.40 -8.98 -4.57
N ASP A 52 -0.82 -10.22 -4.34
CA ASP A 52 -1.99 -10.78 -5.00
C ASP A 52 -3.26 -10.34 -4.24
N VAL A 53 -3.90 -9.28 -4.73
CA VAL A 53 -5.07 -8.68 -4.10
C VAL A 53 -6.31 -9.57 -4.16
N THR A 54 -6.38 -10.55 -5.08
CA THR A 54 -7.57 -11.41 -5.19
C THR A 54 -7.63 -12.48 -4.09
N LYS A 55 -6.54 -12.69 -3.36
CA LYS A 55 -6.43 -13.68 -2.28
C LYS A 55 -6.60 -13.08 -0.89
N LYS A 56 -6.81 -11.77 -0.79
CA LYS A 56 -6.91 -11.05 0.48
C LYS A 56 -8.35 -10.64 0.76
N ASP A 57 -8.68 -10.57 2.04
CA ASP A 57 -9.94 -9.97 2.45
C ASP A 57 -9.93 -8.45 2.13
N PRO A 58 -11.04 -7.88 1.63
CA PRO A 58 -11.11 -6.46 1.30
C PRO A 58 -10.74 -5.54 2.47
N TYR A 59 -11.09 -5.89 3.70
CA TYR A 59 -10.72 -5.11 4.88
C TYR A 59 -9.20 -5.08 5.06
N GLU A 60 -8.52 -6.23 4.92
CA GLU A 60 -7.07 -6.33 5.01
C GLU A 60 -6.37 -5.49 3.93
N ILE A 61 -6.92 -5.48 2.71
CA ILE A 61 -6.39 -4.67 1.60
C ILE A 61 -6.46 -3.18 1.94
N ILE A 62 -7.60 -2.72 2.49
CA ILE A 62 -7.79 -1.31 2.85
C ILE A 62 -6.88 -0.95 4.03
N GLN A 63 -6.74 -1.83 5.02
CA GLN A 63 -5.84 -1.60 6.15
C GLN A 63 -4.38 -1.50 5.69
N ASP A 64 -3.94 -2.41 4.81
CA ASP A 64 -2.62 -2.37 4.20
C ASP A 64 -2.42 -1.07 3.40
N LEU A 65 -3.42 -0.65 2.64
CA LEU A 65 -3.39 0.60 1.86
C LEU A 65 -3.25 1.84 2.77
N PHE A 66 -4.04 1.95 3.83
CA PHE A 66 -4.01 3.11 4.73
C PHE A 66 -2.74 3.16 5.58
N TYR A 67 -2.27 2.03 6.09
CA TYR A 67 -0.96 1.93 6.75
C TYR A 67 0.14 2.51 5.87
N ARG A 68 0.09 2.13 4.60
CA ARG A 68 1.06 2.51 3.60
C ARG A 68 0.98 3.98 3.19
N ILE A 69 -0.22 4.51 2.99
CA ILE A 69 -0.45 5.95 2.75
C ILE A 69 0.19 6.76 3.88
N GLY A 70 -0.02 6.34 5.13
CA GLY A 70 0.63 6.95 6.29
C GLY A 70 2.15 6.85 6.25
N PHE A 71 2.69 5.68 5.89
CA PHE A 71 4.14 5.46 5.77
C PHE A 71 4.80 6.42 4.76
N ILE A 72 4.16 6.66 3.61
CA ILE A 72 4.66 7.57 2.58
C ILE A 72 4.20 9.02 2.75
N ALA A 73 3.39 9.30 3.77
CA ALA A 73 2.84 10.60 4.09
C ALA A 73 2.11 11.27 2.91
N ILE A 74 1.39 10.47 2.10
CA ILE A 74 0.50 11.01 1.07
C ILE A 74 -0.70 11.66 1.77
N LYS A 75 -1.00 12.91 1.39
CA LYS A 75 -2.26 13.55 1.78
C LYS A 75 -3.40 12.87 1.05
N THR A 76 -4.25 12.19 1.80
CA THR A 76 -5.49 11.58 1.30
C THR A 76 -6.68 12.42 1.75
N GLN A 77 -7.64 12.60 0.85
CA GLN A 77 -8.94 13.22 1.15
C GLN A 77 -9.92 12.22 1.75
N LEU A 78 -9.75 10.93 1.41
CA LEU A 78 -10.61 9.85 1.85
C LEU A 78 -10.12 9.27 3.17
N LYS A 79 -11.06 9.05 4.10
CA LYS A 79 -10.83 8.34 5.36
C LYS A 79 -11.03 6.84 5.17
N PHE A 80 -10.47 6.07 6.08
CA PHE A 80 -10.54 4.61 6.07
C PHE A 80 -11.98 4.11 5.95
N GLU A 81 -12.87 4.67 6.78
CA GLU A 81 -14.28 4.29 6.87
C GLU A 81 -15.01 4.55 5.56
N GLN A 82 -14.68 5.64 4.86
CA GLN A 82 -15.28 5.97 3.58
C GLN A 82 -14.88 4.98 2.49
N VAL A 83 -13.59 4.60 2.44
CA VAL A 83 -13.11 3.59 1.49
C VAL A 83 -13.69 2.22 1.80
N HIS A 84 -13.79 1.87 3.08
CA HIS A 84 -14.41 0.63 3.52
C HIS A 84 -15.88 0.53 3.09
N MET A 85 -16.64 1.59 3.28
CA MET A 85 -18.05 1.65 2.87
C MET A 85 -18.21 1.49 1.36
N ILE A 86 -17.41 2.20 0.55
CA ILE A 86 -17.44 2.08 -0.92
C ILE A 86 -17.15 0.65 -1.37
N VAL A 87 -16.13 0.00 -0.77
CA VAL A 87 -15.76 -1.37 -1.14
C VAL A 87 -16.84 -2.37 -0.70
N HIS A 88 -17.48 -2.13 0.44
CA HIS A 88 -18.60 -2.95 0.91
C HIS A 88 -19.81 -2.85 -0.02
N GLU A 89 -20.22 -1.64 -0.39
CA GLU A 89 -21.33 -1.39 -1.32
C GLU A 89 -21.08 -2.05 -2.67
N LEU A 90 -19.88 -1.87 -3.24
CA LEU A 90 -19.50 -2.52 -4.50
C LEU A 90 -19.50 -4.05 -4.41
N LYS A 91 -19.17 -4.61 -3.24
CA LYS A 91 -19.23 -6.05 -3.01
C LYS A 91 -20.69 -6.50 -2.98
N GLU A 92 -21.55 -5.81 -2.25
CA GLU A 92 -22.98 -6.12 -2.17
C GLU A 92 -23.68 -6.03 -3.53
N GLU A 93 -23.40 -5.00 -4.33
CA GLU A 93 -23.94 -4.86 -5.69
C GLU A 93 -23.56 -6.02 -6.62
N LYS A 94 -22.41 -6.66 -6.36
CA LYS A 94 -21.89 -7.78 -7.16
C LYS A 94 -22.37 -9.14 -6.64
N LEU A 95 -22.95 -9.22 -5.45
CA LEU A 95 -23.50 -10.46 -4.92
C LEU A 95 -24.81 -10.77 -5.64
N LEU A 96 -25.05 -12.06 -5.86
CA LEU A 96 -26.37 -12.52 -6.29
C LEU A 96 -27.38 -12.20 -5.18
N PRO A 97 -28.60 -11.77 -5.53
CA PRO A 97 -29.65 -11.58 -4.53
C PRO A 97 -29.87 -12.90 -3.79
N LEU A 98 -30.19 -12.79 -2.49
CA LEU A 98 -30.61 -13.95 -1.72
C LEU A 98 -31.84 -14.59 -2.40
N PRO A 99 -31.86 -15.92 -2.56
CA PRO A 99 -33.03 -16.60 -3.08
C PRO A 99 -34.25 -16.31 -2.20
N GLU A 100 -35.39 -16.01 -2.82
CA GLU A 100 -36.62 -15.69 -2.10
C GLU A 100 -37.15 -16.90 -1.30
N ASN A 101 -36.89 -18.11 -1.81
CA ASN A 101 -37.33 -19.37 -1.23
C ASN A 101 -36.18 -20.38 -1.15
N PRO A 102 -36.18 -21.31 -0.18
CA PRO A 102 -35.17 -22.37 -0.06
C PRO A 102 -34.99 -23.22 -1.33
N ASP A 103 -36.07 -23.41 -2.10
CA ASP A 103 -36.07 -24.19 -3.36
C ASP A 103 -35.26 -23.54 -4.50
N MET A 104 -34.87 -22.27 -4.34
CA MET A 104 -34.04 -21.54 -5.31
C MET A 104 -32.54 -21.61 -4.98
N ILE A 105 -32.16 -22.29 -3.89
CA ILE A 105 -30.77 -22.62 -3.56
C ILE A 105 -30.39 -23.82 -4.43
N ALA A 106 -29.39 -23.68 -5.30
CA ALA A 106 -28.88 -24.80 -6.09
C ALA A 106 -28.42 -25.93 -5.15
N GLU A 107 -28.82 -27.18 -5.43
CA GLU A 107 -28.54 -28.35 -4.57
C GLU A 107 -27.05 -28.71 -4.45
N ASP A 108 -26.15 -28.01 -5.15
CA ASP A 108 -24.72 -28.30 -5.14
C ASP A 108 -23.95 -27.33 -4.22
N ILE A 109 -23.76 -27.77 -2.97
CA ILE A 109 -22.56 -27.47 -2.15
C ILE A 109 -22.00 -28.79 -1.62
#